data_AF-A0A2V5IG30-F1
#
_entry.id   AF-A0A2V5IG30-F1
#
_cell.length_a   1.000
_cell.length_b   1.000
_cell.length_c   1.000
_cell.angle_alpha   90.00
_cell.angle_beta   90.00
_cell.angle_gamma   90.00
#
_symmetry.space_group_name_H-M   'P 1'
#
loop_
_entity.id
_entity.type
_entity.pdbx_description
1 polymer ?
#
loop_
_entity_poly.entity_id
_entity_poly.type
_entity_poly.pdbx_seq_one_letter_code
_entity_poly.pdbx_strand_id
1 'polypeptide(L)'
;PFVAYTASKKVAEQAAWRWYEEHQPAWQLAGINPGRILRAVRASSVSAIAFVADLVLDSRPGQSSLPAIDFPHWVDMHDVARAHLLVLTTPQARGHRFILAPWKVPYSPFTEIVLEKL
;
A
#
# COMPACT_ATOMS: atom_id res chain seq x y z
N PRO A 1 3.14 -17.40 0.55
CA PRO A 1 3.45 -16.14 1.29
C PRO A 1 2.43 -15.01 1.08
N PHE A 2 2.11 -14.67 -0.17
CA PHE A 2 1.25 -13.51 -0.48
C PHE A 2 -0.21 -13.66 0.01
N VAL A 3 -0.84 -14.83 -0.21
CA VAL A 3 -2.21 -15.10 0.29
C VAL A 3 -2.29 -15.03 1.82
N ALA A 4 -1.26 -15.49 2.52
CA ALA A 4 -1.18 -15.39 3.98
C ALA A 4 -1.04 -13.92 4.42
N TYR A 5 -0.27 -13.11 3.70
CA TYR A 5 -0.17 -11.67 3.96
C TYR A 5 -1.53 -10.97 3.79
N THR A 6 -2.23 -11.18 2.66
CA THR A 6 -3.55 -10.54 2.44
C THR A 6 -4.58 -11.00 3.47
N ALA A 7 -4.61 -12.29 3.81
CA ALA A 7 -5.44 -12.81 4.88
C ALA A 7 -5.12 -12.16 6.23
N SER A 8 -3.83 -12.03 6.58
CA SER A 8 -3.38 -11.41 7.84
C SER A 8 -3.88 -9.97 7.98
N LYS A 9 -3.83 -9.17 6.89
CA LYS A 9 -4.28 -7.77 6.92
C LYS A 9 -5.79 -7.67 7.08
N LYS A 10 -6.55 -8.55 6.41
CA LYS A 10 -8.00 -8.63 6.57
C LYS A 10 -8.39 -8.95 8.02
N VAL A 11 -7.83 -10.01 8.60
CA VAL A 11 -8.22 -10.43 9.95
C VAL A 11 -7.75 -9.46 11.03
N ALA A 12 -6.59 -8.79 10.83
CA ALA A 12 -6.11 -7.77 11.74
C ALA A 12 -7.04 -6.56 11.80
N GLU A 13 -7.49 -6.06 10.64
CA GLU A 13 -8.44 -4.94 10.60
C GLU A 13 -9.79 -5.33 11.22
N GLN A 14 -10.31 -6.54 10.91
CA GLN A 14 -11.53 -7.05 11.54
C GLN A 14 -11.41 -7.19 13.06
N ALA A 15 -10.23 -7.57 13.58
CA ALA A 15 -9.99 -7.64 15.01
C ALA A 15 -9.95 -6.25 15.66
N ALA A 16 -9.33 -5.26 15.01
CA ALA A 16 -9.28 -3.89 15.51
C ALA A 16 -10.69 -3.26 15.61
N TRP A 17 -11.54 -3.43 14.59
CA TRP A 17 -12.91 -2.92 14.62
C TRP A 17 -13.77 -3.63 15.67
N ARG A 18 -13.72 -4.96 15.75
CA ARG A 18 -14.43 -5.72 16.80
C ARG A 18 -14.04 -5.26 18.20
N TRP A 19 -12.74 -5.14 18.46
CA TRP A 19 -12.25 -4.68 19.75
C TRP A 19 -12.77 -3.27 20.07
N TYR A 20 -12.76 -2.35 19.10
CA TYR A 20 -13.24 -0.98 19.29
C TYR A 20 -14.75 -0.92 19.58
N GLU A 21 -15.55 -1.73 18.89
CA GLU A 21 -17.00 -1.85 19.14
C GLU A 21 -17.29 -2.44 20.52
N GLU A 22 -16.54 -3.46 20.94
CA GLU A 22 -16.71 -4.14 22.23
C GLU A 22 -16.28 -3.26 23.42
N HIS A 23 -15.20 -2.49 23.28
CA HIS A 23 -14.59 -1.77 24.41
C HIS A 23 -14.97 -0.29 24.49
N GLN A 24 -15.49 0.29 23.39
CA GLN A 24 -15.92 1.69 23.29
C GLN A 24 -14.94 2.69 23.95
N PRO A 25 -13.67 2.70 23.54
CA PRO A 25 -12.67 3.56 24.16
C PRO A 25 -12.96 5.05 23.92
N ALA A 26 -12.36 5.92 24.73
CA ALA A 26 -12.50 7.37 24.59
C ALA A 26 -11.88 7.92 23.27
N TRP A 27 -10.87 7.22 22.73
CA TRP A 27 -10.21 7.60 21.48
C TRP A 27 -11.04 7.23 20.24
N GLN A 28 -10.63 7.73 19.07
CA GLN A 28 -11.33 7.51 17.80
C GLN A 28 -10.56 6.53 16.92
N LEU A 29 -11.27 5.69 16.17
CA LEU A 29 -10.68 4.75 15.21
C LEU A 29 -10.99 5.18 13.77
N ALA A 30 -9.99 5.10 12.90
CA ALA A 30 -10.12 5.21 11.44
C ALA A 30 -9.17 4.21 10.77
N GLY A 31 -9.58 3.65 9.63
CA GLY A 31 -8.77 2.72 8.83
C GLY A 31 -8.16 3.43 7.63
N ILE A 32 -6.87 3.18 7.36
CA ILE A 32 -6.19 3.61 6.12
C ILE A 32 -5.69 2.38 5.39
N ASN A 33 -6.20 2.18 4.17
CA ASN A 33 -6.01 0.98 3.37
C ASN A 33 -5.35 1.37 2.03
N PRO A 34 -4.02 1.51 2.00
CA PRO A 34 -3.32 1.89 0.78
C PRO A 34 -3.23 0.73 -0.21
N GLY A 35 -3.17 1.09 -1.50
CA GLY A 35 -2.61 0.23 -2.53
C GLY A 35 -1.10 0.05 -2.35
N ARG A 36 -0.39 -0.25 -3.43
CA ARG A 36 1.07 -0.33 -3.43
C ARG A 36 1.68 1.06 -3.25
N ILE A 37 2.48 1.21 -2.20
CA ILE A 37 3.11 2.48 -1.86
C ILE A 37 4.36 2.67 -2.72
N LEU A 38 4.41 3.76 -3.47
CA LEU A 38 5.57 4.22 -4.23
C LEU A 38 6.29 5.33 -3.47
N ARG A 39 7.61 5.38 -3.64
CA ARG A 39 8.41 6.52 -3.22
C ARG A 39 9.56 6.72 -4.20
N ALA A 40 9.75 7.96 -4.66
CA ALA A 40 11.00 8.33 -5.32
C ALA A 40 12.12 8.31 -4.27
N VAL A 41 13.00 7.31 -4.34
CA VAL A 41 14.11 7.21 -3.40
C VAL A 41 15.30 7.99 -3.95
N ARG A 42 15.67 9.10 -3.30
CA ARG A 42 17.06 9.57 -3.34
C ARG A 42 17.91 8.43 -2.75
N ALA A 43 18.87 7.95 -3.52
CA ALA A 43 19.68 6.71 -3.43
C ALA A 43 20.19 6.16 -2.06
N SER A 44 19.72 6.62 -0.89
CA SER A 44 20.26 6.26 0.42
C SER A 44 19.29 5.59 1.41
N SER A 45 18.02 5.32 1.07
CA SER A 45 17.08 4.68 2.02
C SER A 45 16.42 3.41 1.47
N VAL A 46 16.82 2.25 1.99
CA VAL A 46 16.62 0.90 1.42
C VAL A 46 15.21 0.30 1.64
N SER A 47 14.34 0.87 2.48
CA SER A 47 13.14 0.13 2.95
C SER A 47 11.92 0.13 2.01
N ALA A 48 11.71 1.16 1.19
CA ALA A 48 10.59 1.22 0.23
C ALA A 48 10.94 0.64 -1.15
N ILE A 49 12.22 0.29 -1.35
CA ILE A 49 12.77 -0.16 -2.63
C ILE A 49 12.50 -1.65 -2.85
N ALA A 50 12.36 -2.47 -1.81
CA ALA A 50 12.41 -3.93 -1.95
C ALA A 50 11.41 -4.47 -3.00
N PHE A 51 10.12 -4.10 -2.95
CA PHE A 51 9.15 -4.64 -3.92
C PHE A 51 9.29 -4.07 -5.34
N VAL A 52 9.56 -2.77 -5.48
CA VAL A 52 9.75 -2.17 -6.82
C VAL A 52 11.05 -2.67 -7.44
N ALA A 53 12.11 -2.81 -6.63
CA ALA A 53 13.35 -3.44 -7.06
C ALA A 53 13.11 -4.90 -7.43
N ASP A 54 12.41 -5.70 -6.61
CA ASP A 54 12.10 -7.09 -6.95
C ASP A 54 11.30 -7.17 -8.26
N LEU A 55 10.26 -6.33 -8.43
CA LEU A 55 9.47 -6.28 -9.65
C LEU A 55 10.33 -5.91 -10.88
N VAL A 56 11.27 -4.95 -10.76
CA VAL A 56 12.13 -4.50 -11.86
C VAL A 56 13.28 -5.48 -12.13
N LEU A 57 13.86 -6.07 -11.09
CA LEU A 57 14.91 -7.08 -11.18
C LEU A 57 14.38 -8.36 -11.83
N ASP A 58 13.16 -8.77 -11.47
CA ASP A 58 12.50 -9.94 -12.05
C ASP A 58 12.01 -9.69 -13.49
N SER A 59 11.78 -8.44 -13.89
CA SER A 59 11.28 -8.08 -15.25
C SER A 59 12.37 -7.84 -16.29
N ARG A 60 13.64 -8.14 -15.97
CA ARG A 60 14.75 -7.98 -16.92
C ARG A 60 14.60 -8.96 -18.10
N PRO A 61 14.98 -8.57 -19.34
CA PRO A 61 14.94 -9.46 -20.49
C PRO A 61 15.70 -10.76 -20.22
N GLY A 62 14.99 -11.89 -20.22
CA GLY A 62 15.56 -13.22 -19.94
C GLY A 62 15.40 -13.74 -18.51
N GLN A 63 14.81 -12.97 -17.59
CA GLN A 63 14.35 -13.43 -16.27
C GLN A 63 12.81 -13.32 -16.17
N SER A 64 12.24 -14.05 -15.21
CA SER A 64 10.87 -14.56 -15.18
C SER A 64 9.71 -13.59 -15.46
N SER A 65 8.60 -14.14 -15.96
CA SER A 65 7.31 -13.47 -16.10
C SER A 65 6.84 -12.78 -14.82
N LEU A 66 6.28 -11.57 -14.95
CA LEU A 66 5.57 -10.83 -13.91
C LEU A 66 4.68 -11.74 -13.03
N PRO A 67 4.45 -11.40 -11.75
CA PRO A 67 3.55 -12.16 -10.91
C PRO A 67 2.18 -12.34 -11.57
N ALA A 68 1.66 -13.58 -11.59
CA ALA A 68 0.37 -13.90 -12.21
C ALA A 68 -0.83 -13.15 -11.60
N ILE A 69 -0.68 -12.65 -10.36
CA ILE A 69 -1.70 -11.85 -9.67
C ILE A 69 -1.25 -10.39 -9.64
N ASP A 70 -2.00 -9.54 -10.33
CA ASP A 70 -1.79 -8.10 -10.38
C ASP A 70 -2.53 -7.37 -9.24
N PHE A 71 -1.84 -6.41 -8.64
CA PHE A 71 -2.42 -5.42 -7.72
C PHE A 71 -2.14 -4.05 -8.32
N PRO A 72 -2.95 -3.61 -9.30
CA PRO A 72 -2.60 -2.49 -10.15
C PRO A 72 -2.76 -1.14 -9.46
N HIS A 73 -3.09 -1.10 -8.17
CA HIS A 73 -3.39 0.13 -7.46
C HIS A 73 -2.15 0.66 -6.74
N TRP A 74 -1.77 1.91 -7.03
CA TRP A 74 -0.59 2.55 -6.49
C TRP A 74 -0.94 3.85 -5.77
N VAL A 75 -0.12 4.25 -4.81
CA VAL A 75 -0.24 5.49 -4.03
C VAL A 75 1.14 6.02 -3.64
N ASP A 76 1.33 7.33 -3.60
CA ASP A 76 2.60 7.92 -3.16
C ASP A 76 2.70 7.89 -1.62
N MET A 77 3.90 7.62 -1.09
CA MET A 77 4.15 7.60 0.35
C MET A 77 3.74 8.90 1.06
N HIS A 78 3.91 10.05 0.41
CA HIS A 78 3.50 11.35 0.94
C HIS A 78 1.98 11.48 1.06
N ASP A 79 1.21 10.88 0.14
CA ASP A 79 -0.26 10.85 0.25
C ASP A 79 -0.71 9.92 1.39
N VAL A 80 -0.03 8.79 1.58
CA VAL A 80 -0.26 7.92 2.74
C VAL A 80 0.04 8.66 4.04
N ALA A 81 1.18 9.35 4.13
CA ALA A 81 1.54 10.13 5.33
C ALA A 81 0.55 11.27 5.59
N ARG A 82 0.12 11.98 4.54
CA ARG A 82 -0.89 13.03 4.62
C ARG A 82 -2.23 12.48 5.11
N ALA A 83 -2.66 11.33 4.61
CA ALA A 83 -3.88 10.68 5.07
C ALA A 83 -3.83 10.35 6.56
N HIS A 84 -2.69 9.86 7.08
CA HIS A 84 -2.51 9.60 8.51
C HIS A 84 -2.63 10.88 9.34
N LEU A 85 -2.08 12.01 8.87
CA LEU A 85 -2.26 13.30 9.55
C LEU A 85 -3.72 13.74 9.52
N LEU A 86 -4.37 13.65 8.36
CA LEU A 86 -5.76 14.08 8.20
C LEU A 86 -6.72 13.29 9.08
N VAL A 87 -6.57 11.97 9.22
CA VAL A 87 -7.46 11.19 10.09
C VAL A 87 -7.31 11.55 11.57
N LEU A 88 -6.12 12.01 11.99
CA LEU A 88 -5.87 12.45 13.36
C LEU A 88 -6.45 13.84 13.64
N THR A 89 -6.54 14.71 12.63
CA THR A 89 -6.99 16.11 12.79
C THR A 89 -8.41 16.37 12.29
N THR A 90 -9.09 15.37 11.72
CA THR A 90 -10.43 15.51 11.14
C THR A 90 -11.43 14.67 11.92
N PRO A 91 -12.24 15.26 12.83
CA PRO A 91 -13.21 14.52 13.63
C PRO A 91 -14.19 13.66 12.80
N GLN A 92 -14.49 14.09 11.58
CA GLN A 92 -15.36 13.40 10.63
C GLN A 92 -14.73 12.12 10.06
N ALA A 93 -13.44 11.87 10.29
CA ALA A 93 -12.79 10.63 9.87
C ALA A 93 -13.11 9.44 10.79
N ARG A 94 -13.69 9.69 11.98
CA ARG A 94 -14.05 8.66 12.94
C ARG A 94 -14.98 7.61 12.33
N GLY A 95 -14.64 6.34 12.50
CA GLY A 95 -15.45 5.21 12.02
C GLY A 95 -15.34 4.96 10.52
N HIS A 96 -14.53 5.73 9.79
CA HIS A 96 -14.34 5.55 8.35
C HIS A 96 -13.12 4.68 8.02
N ARG A 97 -13.20 4.05 6.86
CA ARG A 97 -12.11 3.29 6.22
C ARG A 97 -11.79 3.94 4.88
N PHE A 98 -10.55 4.36 4.70
CA PHE A 98 -10.11 5.13 3.53
C PHE A 98 -9.24 4.26 2.63
N ILE A 99 -9.68 4.05 1.39
CA ILE A 99 -8.88 3.39 0.37
C ILE A 99 -7.99 4.43 -0.30
N LEU A 100 -6.67 4.24 -0.27
CA LEU A 100 -5.72 5.11 -0.95
C LEU A 100 -5.14 4.39 -2.17
N ALA A 101 -5.82 4.55 -3.31
CA ALA A 101 -5.51 3.87 -4.56
C ALA A 101 -5.75 4.77 -5.79
N PRO A 102 -5.14 5.97 -5.86
CA PRO A 102 -5.43 6.95 -6.90
C PRO A 102 -5.05 6.49 -8.32
N TRP A 103 -4.07 5.59 -8.45
CA TRP A 103 -3.58 5.16 -9.77
C TRP A 103 -3.81 3.68 -9.99
N LYS A 104 -4.31 3.34 -11.18
CA LYS A 104 -4.47 1.97 -11.64
C LYS A 104 -3.54 1.69 -12.82
N VAL A 105 -2.39 1.09 -12.55
CA VAL A 105 -1.38 0.72 -13.55
C VAL A 105 -1.01 -0.76 -13.35
N PRO A 106 -1.34 -1.65 -14.29
CA PRO A 106 -0.90 -3.05 -14.25
C PRO A 106 0.63 -3.17 -14.18
N TYR A 107 1.15 -4.31 -13.74
CA TYR A 107 2.60 -4.46 -13.58
C TYR A 107 3.38 -4.32 -14.90
N SER A 108 2.85 -4.82 -16.03
CA SER A 108 3.52 -4.73 -17.34
C SER A 108 3.85 -3.30 -17.77
N PRO A 109 2.86 -2.39 -17.91
CA PRO A 109 3.16 -0.99 -18.24
C PRO A 109 3.95 -0.29 -17.13
N PHE A 110 3.79 -0.67 -15.86
CA PHE A 110 4.60 -0.11 -14.78
C PHE A 110 6.09 -0.45 -14.95
N THR A 111 6.42 -1.70 -15.31
CA THR A 111 7.80 -2.13 -15.50
C THR A 111 8.45 -1.48 -16.72
N GLU A 112 7.69 -1.28 -17.81
CA GLU A 112 8.17 -0.55 -18.98
C GLU A 112 8.55 0.90 -18.61
N ILE A 113 7.67 1.61 -17.88
CA ILE A 113 7.92 2.99 -17.41
C ILE A 113 9.18 3.06 -16.53
N VAL A 114 9.42 2.06 -15.68
CA VAL A 114 10.60 2.05 -14.83
C VAL A 114 11.86 1.78 -15.66
N LEU A 115 11.82 0.82 -16.59
CA LEU A 115 12.96 0.49 -17.46
C LEU A 115 13.34 1.66 -18.39
N GLU A 116 12.38 2.44 -18.89
CA GLU A 116 12.66 3.66 -19.69
C GLU A 116 13.37 4.76 -18.89
N LYS A 117 13.25 4.74 -17.56
CA LYS A 117 13.79 5.77 -16.65
C LYS A 117 15.08 5.34 -15.96
N LEU A 118 15.53 4.09 -16.17
CA LEU A 118 16.82 3.57 -15.73
C LEU A 118 17.87 3.78 -16.80
#